data_AF-A0A6B3EKI4-F1
#
_entry.id   AF-A0A6B3EKI4-F1
#
_cell.length_a   1.000
_cell.length_b   1.000
_cell.length_c   1.000
_cell.angle_alpha   90.00
_cell.angle_beta   90.00
_cell.angle_gamma   90.00
#
_symmetry.space_group_name_H-M   'P 1'
#
loop_
_entity.id
_entity.type
_entity.pdbx_description
1 polymer ?
#
loop_
_entity_poly.entity_id
_entity_poly.type
_entity_poly.pdbx_seq_one_letter_code
_entity_poly.pdbx_strand_id
1 'polypeptide(L)'
;PEALRTVRDEPQLAVRDGQFFVPRLERVAQAEEAAFPALDPEGTVLITGATGALGALFARHLVTHHHVTHLLLVSRRGPDAPHATTLTQQLTDLGATVTLTACDIADPTA
;
A
#
# COMPACT_ATOMS: atom_id res chain seq x y z
N PRO A 1 -43.07 0.89 6.11
CA PRO A 1 -42.44 0.29 7.33
C PRO A 1 -41.73 -1.06 7.11
N GLU A 2 -41.62 -1.57 5.88
CA GLU A 2 -40.87 -2.78 5.52
C GLU A 2 -39.36 -2.51 5.40
N ALA A 3 -38.97 -1.34 4.88
CA ALA A 3 -37.58 -0.89 4.80
C ALA A 3 -36.88 -0.77 6.18
N LEU A 4 -37.64 -0.48 7.25
CA LEU A 4 -37.12 -0.44 8.62
C LEU A 4 -36.95 -1.84 9.23
N ARG A 5 -37.59 -2.88 8.67
CA ARG A 5 -37.43 -4.27 9.09
C ARG A 5 -36.25 -4.93 8.38
N THR A 6 -36.12 -4.75 7.07
CA THR A 6 -35.01 -5.33 6.29
C THR A 6 -33.64 -4.80 6.70
N VAL A 7 -33.56 -3.54 7.14
CA VAL A 7 -32.32 -2.94 7.65
C VAL A 7 -31.90 -3.49 9.02
N ARG A 8 -32.83 -3.98 9.86
CA ARG A 8 -32.51 -4.46 11.22
C ARG A 8 -31.70 -5.75 11.24
N ASP A 9 -31.80 -6.56 10.19
CA ASP A 9 -31.10 -7.84 10.08
C ASP A 9 -29.73 -7.70 9.39
N GLU A 10 -29.37 -6.48 8.97
CA GLU A 10 -28.08 -6.22 8.33
C GLU A 10 -26.99 -5.94 9.38
N PRO A 11 -25.82 -6.62 9.32
CA PRO A 11 -24.76 -6.45 10.31
C PRO A 11 -24.01 -5.11 10.19
N GLN A 12 -24.21 -4.39 9.08
CA GLN A 12 -23.49 -3.16 8.75
C GLN A 12 -24.43 -2.18 8.06
N LEU A 13 -24.38 -0.90 8.47
CA LEU A 13 -25.23 0.17 7.95
C LEU A 13 -24.49 1.51 7.93
N ALA A 14 -24.77 2.32 6.91
CA ALA A 14 -24.41 3.73 6.87
C ALA A 14 -25.67 4.60 6.78
N VAL A 15 -25.68 5.72 7.51
CA VAL A 15 -26.76 6.72 7.47
C VAL A 15 -26.24 7.99 6.83
N ARG A 16 -26.89 8.48 5.77
CA ARG A 16 -26.59 9.74 5.08
C ARG A 16 -27.91 10.41 4.71
N ASP A 17 -28.08 11.69 5.06
CA ASP A 17 -29.30 12.48 4.78
C ASP A 17 -30.62 11.78 5.15
N GLY A 18 -30.61 11.03 6.26
CA GLY A 18 -31.77 10.26 6.73
C GLY A 18 -32.06 8.97 5.96
N GLN A 19 -31.24 8.63 4.96
CA GLN A 19 -31.31 7.38 4.20
C GLN A 19 -30.35 6.33 4.76
N PHE A 20 -30.78 5.06 4.72
CA PHE A 20 -29.99 3.90 5.12
C PHE A 20 -29.34 3.24 3.90
N PHE A 21 -28.06 2.92 4.01
CA PHE A 21 -27.27 2.22 3.00
C PHE A 21 -26.68 0.95 3.62
N VAL A 22 -26.71 -0.14 2.87
CA VAL A 22 -26.15 -1.44 3.26
C VAL A 22 -24.94 -1.73 2.37
N PRO A 23 -23.74 -2.00 2.93
CA PRO A 23 -22.60 -2.33 2.10
C PRO A 23 -22.79 -3.71 1.45
N ARG A 24 -22.54 -3.78 0.15
CA ARG A 24 -22.51 -5.02 -0.63
C ARG A 24 -21.19 -5.09 -1.39
N LEU A 25 -20.60 -6.29 -1.41
CA LEU A 25 -19.47 -6.58 -2.26
C LEU A 25 -20.00 -7.01 -3.63
N GLU A 26 -19.59 -6.29 -4.67
CA GLU A 26 -19.96 -6.59 -6.04
C GLU A 26 -18.70 -6.81 -6.88
N ARG A 27 -18.86 -7.56 -7.98
CA ARG A 27 -17.78 -7.70 -8.96
C ARG A 27 -17.69 -6.41 -9.75
N VAL A 28 -16.53 -5.77 -9.68
CA VAL A 28 -16.21 -4.63 -10.55
C VAL A 28 -15.59 -5.18 -11.82
N ALA A 29 -16.10 -4.77 -12.99
CA ALA A 29 -15.45 -5.09 -14.25
C ALA A 29 -14.01 -4.55 -14.21
N GLN A 30 -13.05 -5.33 -14.69
CA GLN A 30 -11.68 -4.84 -14.81
C GLN A 30 -11.71 -3.57 -15.65
N ALA A 31 -11.31 -2.44 -15.06
CA ALA A 31 -11.12 -1.23 -15.85
C ALA A 31 -10.08 -1.57 -16.92
N GLU A 32 -10.37 -1.26 -18.20
CA GLU A 32 -9.31 -1.07 -19.19
C GLU A 32 -8.26 -0.19 -18.54
N GLU A 33 -6.99 -0.63 -18.55
CA GLU A 33 -5.86 -0.04 -17.84
C GLU A 33 -6.08 1.45 -17.66
N ALA A 34 -6.74 1.81 -16.54
CA ALA A 34 -7.16 3.18 -16.37
C ALA A 34 -5.84 3.94 -16.35
N ALA A 35 -5.75 5.02 -17.13
CA ALA A 35 -4.56 5.85 -17.18
C ALA A 35 -4.39 6.52 -15.81
N PHE A 36 -3.98 5.73 -14.82
CA PHE A 36 -3.47 6.22 -13.58
C PHE A 36 -2.27 7.08 -13.94
N PRO A 37 -2.14 8.27 -13.35
CA PRO A 37 -0.95 9.06 -13.52
C PRO A 37 0.25 8.17 -13.24
N ALA A 38 1.22 8.14 -14.16
CA ALA A 38 2.48 7.47 -13.90
C ALA A 38 3.08 8.04 -12.61
N LEU A 39 3.78 7.19 -11.85
CA LEU A 39 4.57 7.67 -10.73
C LEU A 39 5.62 8.65 -11.26
N ASP A 40 5.85 9.72 -10.51
CA ASP A 40 6.92 10.65 -10.82
C ASP A 40 8.27 9.89 -10.77
N PRO A 41 8.99 9.75 -11.90
CA PRO A 41 10.24 9.01 -11.94
C PRO A 41 11.35 9.65 -11.10
N GLU A 42 11.26 10.95 -10.83
CA GLU A 42 12.20 11.67 -9.95
C GLU A 42 11.71 11.70 -8.49
N GLY A 43 10.49 11.21 -8.24
CA GLY A 43 9.89 11.15 -6.92
C GLY A 43 10.44 10.01 -6.06
N THR A 44 10.33 10.15 -4.73
CA THR A 44 10.65 9.06 -3.79
C THR A 44 9.40 8.30 -3.39
N VAL A 45 9.43 6.98 -3.50
CA VAL A 45 8.36 6.11 -2.99
C VAL A 45 8.72 5.62 -1.59
N LEU A 46 7.86 5.97 -0.62
CA LEU A 46 7.90 5.45 0.75
C LEU A 46 7.12 4.13 0.83
N ILE A 47 7.76 3.08 1.33
CA ILE A 47 7.12 1.78 1.57
C ILE A 47 7.19 1.46 3.06
N THR A 48 6.03 1.36 3.71
CA THR A 48 5.90 0.93 5.10
C THR A 48 5.83 -0.58 5.21
N GLY A 49 6.45 -1.17 6.24
CA GLY A 49 6.55 -2.62 6.35
C GLY A 49 7.37 -3.23 5.21
N ALA A 50 8.28 -2.43 4.61
CA ALA A 50 9.01 -2.76 3.40
C ALA A 50 9.79 -4.08 3.47
N THR A 51 10.31 -4.41 4.65
CA THR A 51 11.09 -5.64 4.87
C THR A 51 10.22 -6.88 5.10
N GLY A 52 8.89 -6.76 5.01
CA GLY A 52 7.95 -7.88 5.02
C GLY A 52 7.85 -8.56 3.65
N ALA A 53 7.22 -9.74 3.61
CA ALA A 53 7.13 -10.55 2.38
C ALA A 53 6.52 -9.78 1.19
N LEU A 54 5.38 -9.12 1.39
CA LEU A 54 4.74 -8.34 0.33
C LEU A 54 5.47 -7.03 0.03
N GLY A 55 6.03 -6.36 1.05
CA GLY A 55 6.77 -5.11 0.87
C GLY A 55 7.98 -5.29 -0.06
N ALA A 56 8.73 -6.38 0.12
CA ALA A 56 9.88 -6.71 -0.72
C ALA A 56 9.48 -7.00 -2.17
N LEU A 57 8.40 -7.76 -2.38
CA LEU A 57 7.87 -8.06 -3.71
C LEU A 57 7.38 -6.78 -4.40
N PHE A 58 6.68 -5.93 -3.66
CA PHE A 58 6.14 -4.67 -4.15
C PHE A 58 7.25 -3.69 -4.52
N ALA A 59 8.28 -3.53 -3.69
CA ALA A 59 9.46 -2.71 -3.99
C ALA A 59 10.10 -3.14 -5.31
N ARG A 60 10.30 -4.45 -5.53
CA ARG A 60 10.85 -4.97 -6.79
C ARG A 60 9.93 -4.69 -7.98
N HIS A 61 8.62 -4.83 -7.81
CA HIS A 61 7.65 -4.53 -8.87
C HIS A 61 7.70 -3.04 -9.27
N LEU A 62 7.80 -2.14 -8.30
CA LEU A 62 7.93 -0.70 -8.56
C LEU A 62 9.18 -0.36 -9.37
N VAL A 63 10.33 -0.94 -9.04
CA VAL A 63 11.58 -0.69 -9.79
C VAL A 63 11.47 -1.27 -11.21
N THR A 64 10.96 -2.49 -11.35
CA THR A 64 11.01 -3.22 -12.63
C THR A 64 9.89 -2.89 -13.60
N HIS A 65 8.68 -2.56 -13.12
CA HIS A 65 7.49 -2.32 -13.96
C HIS A 65 7.06 -0.86 -13.97
N HIS A 66 7.40 -0.10 -12.93
CA HIS A 66 7.05 1.32 -12.82
C HIS A 66 8.28 2.25 -12.86
N HIS A 67 9.48 1.69 -13.07
CA HIS A 67 10.73 2.44 -13.22
C HIS A 67 11.04 3.40 -12.06
N VAL A 68 10.56 3.08 -10.85
CA VAL A 68 10.88 3.86 -9.66
C VAL A 68 12.35 3.69 -9.32
N THR A 69 13.06 4.81 -9.20
CA THR A 69 14.50 4.85 -8.92
C THR A 69 14.81 5.23 -7.48
N HIS A 70 13.93 5.93 -6.76
CA HIS A 70 14.17 6.36 -5.38
C HIS A 70 13.22 5.68 -4.40
N LEU A 71 13.77 4.84 -3.52
CA LEU A 71 13.01 4.08 -2.53
C LEU A 71 13.40 4.48 -1.11
N LEU A 72 12.40 4.85 -0.31
CA LEU A 72 12.49 4.94 1.14
C LEU A 72 11.76 3.75 1.76
N LEU A 73 12.53 2.78 2.22
CA LEU A 73 12.03 1.56 2.83
C LEU A 73 12.01 1.74 4.35
N VAL A 74 10.84 1.57 4.96
CA VAL A 74 10.71 1.73 6.40
C VAL A 74 10.02 0.52 7.03
N SER A 75 10.57 0.10 8.16
CA SER A 75 9.94 -0.86 9.07
C SER A 75 10.52 -0.65 10.46
N ARG A 76 9.84 -1.14 11.50
CA ARG A 76 10.33 -1.00 12.88
C ARG A 76 11.72 -1.59 13.09
N ARG A 77 12.07 -2.66 12.38
CA ARG A 77 13.40 -3.30 12.45
C ARG A 77 14.40 -2.67 11.48
N GLY A 78 13.94 -2.01 10.42
CA GLY A 78 14.81 -1.33 9.45
C GLY A 78 15.95 -2.24 8.95
N PRO A 79 17.21 -1.75 8.99
CA PRO A 79 18.40 -2.53 8.61
C PRO A 79 18.59 -3.83 9.39
N ASP A 80 18.05 -3.96 10.60
CA ASP A 80 18.17 -5.16 11.43
C ASP A 80 17.11 -6.23 11.09
N ALA A 81 16.23 -5.97 10.12
CA ALA A 81 15.28 -6.97 9.68
C ALA A 81 15.99 -8.15 8.97
N PRO A 82 15.52 -9.39 9.19
CA PRO A 82 15.97 -10.52 8.39
C PRO A 82 15.79 -10.20 6.89
N HIS A 83 16.85 -10.41 6.11
CA HIS A 83 16.90 -10.14 4.66
C HIS A 83 16.96 -8.66 4.24
N ALA A 84 17.05 -7.70 5.18
CA ALA A 84 17.20 -6.27 4.86
C ALA A 84 18.37 -6.00 3.89
N THR A 85 19.56 -6.51 4.20
CA THR A 85 20.75 -6.34 3.36
C THR A 85 20.55 -6.91 1.96
N THR A 86 20.01 -8.13 1.86
CA THR A 86 19.75 -8.77 0.57
C THR A 86 18.72 -8.01 -0.25
N LEU A 87 17.66 -7.50 0.39
CA LEU A 87 16.64 -6.69 -0.29
C LEU A 87 17.24 -5.40 -0.84
N THR A 88 17.99 -4.67 -0.02
CA THR A 88 18.66 -3.43 -0.44
C THR A 88 19.61 -3.70 -1.60
N GLN A 89 20.44 -4.75 -1.53
CA GLN A 89 21.34 -5.13 -2.62
C GLN A 89 20.59 -5.43 -3.91
N GLN A 90 19.55 -6.29 -3.85
CA GLN A 90 18.76 -6.64 -5.03
C GLN A 90 18.11 -5.43 -5.70
N LEU A 91 17.59 -4.50 -4.92
CA LEU A 91 16.95 -3.29 -5.46
C LEU A 91 18.00 -2.32 -6.05
N THR A 92 19.16 -2.20 -5.41
CA THR A 92 20.28 -1.41 -5.96
C THR A 92 20.82 -2.01 -7.25
N ASP A 93 20.95 -3.34 -7.33
CA ASP A 93 21.37 -4.04 -8.55
C ASP A 93 20.37 -3.84 -9.71
N LEU A 94 19.10 -3.62 -9.38
CA LEU A 94 18.04 -3.27 -10.34
C LEU A 94 18.02 -1.77 -10.71
N GLY A 95 18.95 -0.97 -10.17
CA GLY A 95 19.12 0.45 -10.50
C GLY A 95 18.45 1.44 -9.55
N ALA A 96 17.91 0.98 -8.42
CA ALA A 96 17.29 1.86 -7.44
C ALA A 96 18.29 2.43 -6.42
N THR A 97 18.13 3.70 -6.07
CA THR A 97 18.70 4.29 -4.86
C THR A 97 17.79 3.95 -3.69
N VAL A 98 18.32 3.20 -2.71
CA VAL A 98 17.54 2.70 -1.57
C VAL A 98 18.04 3.33 -0.27
N THR A 99 17.13 3.97 0.46
CA THR A 99 17.31 4.31 1.87
C THR A 99 16.46 3.38 2.71
N LEU A 100 17.08 2.60 3.59
CA LEU A 100 16.38 1.71 4.52
C LEU A 100 16.55 2.25 5.93
N THR A 101 15.45 2.62 6.58
CA THR A 101 15.46 3.17 7.94
C THR A 101 14.59 2.39 8.90
N ALA A 102 15.01 2.34 10.17
CA ALA A 102 14.17 1.87 11.26
C ALA A 102 13.22 3.00 11.65
N CYS A 103 11.91 2.78 11.53
CA CYS A 103 10.88 3.75 11.88
C CYS A 103 9.63 3.03 12.40
N ASP A 104 9.07 3.51 13.51
CA ASP A 104 7.74 3.14 13.96
C ASP A 104 6.72 4.13 13.39
N ILE A 105 5.83 3.64 12.52
CA ILE A 105 4.82 4.47 11.84
C ILE A 105 3.78 5.05 12.82
N ALA A 106 3.69 4.48 14.02
CA ALA A 106 2.83 5.02 15.08
C ALA A 106 3.48 6.21 15.83
N ASP A 107 4.79 6.46 15.66
CA ASP A 107 5.52 7.55 16.29
C ASP A 107 5.59 8.77 15.35
N PRO A 108 4.93 9.90 15.68
CA PRO A 108 4.94 11.10 14.85
C PRO A 108 6.27 11.86 14.88
N THR A 109 7.22 11.44 15.72
CA THR A 109 8.54 12.09 15.90
C THR A 109 9.73 11.22 15.49
N ALA A 110 9.45 10.03 14.95
CA ALA A 110 10.47 9.11 14.44
C ALA A 110 11.21 9.62 13.20
#